data_AF-A0A7T1MDH3-F1
#
_entry.id   AF-A0A7T1MDH3-F1
#
_cell.length_a   1.000
_cell.length_b   1.000
_cell.length_c   1.000
_cell.angle_alpha   90.00
_cell.angle_beta   90.00
_cell.angle_gamma   90.00
#
_symmetry.space_group_name_H-M   'P 1'
#
loop_
_entity.id
_entity.type
_entity.pdbx_description
1 polymer ?
#
loop_
_entity_poly.entity_id
_entity_poly.type
_entity_poly.pdbx_seq_one_letter_code
_entity_poly.pdbx_strand_id
1 'polypeptide(L)'
;MTLAALRSFTARLAADPALRDKVHAANGLDEVVAIAAEQGDTISKTTLLREQARAVAETPDHHLEGINSWADALMVCFGATDKD
;
A
#
# COMPACT_ATOMS: atom_id res chain seq x y z
N MET A 1 13.04 -9.59 2.88
CA MET A 1 11.65 -9.09 2.77
C MET A 1 11.52 -8.40 1.43
N THR A 2 10.48 -8.69 0.65
CA THR A 2 10.47 -8.47 -0.80
C THR A 2 9.26 -7.65 -1.26
N LEU A 3 9.34 -7.09 -2.47
CA LEU A 3 8.22 -6.48 -3.20
C LEU A 3 6.99 -7.43 -3.31
N ALA A 4 7.21 -8.75 -3.24
CA ALA A 4 6.13 -9.73 -3.24
C ALA A 4 5.23 -9.63 -2.00
N ALA A 5 5.80 -9.34 -0.82
CA ALA A 5 5.01 -9.14 0.39
C ALA A 5 4.14 -7.87 0.30
N LEU A 6 4.68 -6.79 -0.29
CA LEU A 6 3.91 -5.57 -0.57
C LEU A 6 2.73 -5.85 -1.52
N ARG A 7 2.98 -6.57 -2.62
CA ARG A 7 1.91 -6.95 -3.56
C ARG A 7 0.86 -7.86 -2.93
N SER A 8 1.28 -8.81 -2.10
CA SER A 8 0.35 -9.68 -1.35
C SER A 8 -0.51 -8.88 -0.37
N PHE A 9 0.10 -7.94 0.34
CA PHE A 9 -0.61 -7.05 1.26
C PHE A 9 -1.60 -6.14 0.52
N THR A 10 -1.19 -5.54 -0.60
CA THR A 10 -2.10 -4.69 -1.38
C THR A 10 -3.22 -5.49 -2.06
N ALA A 11 -2.96 -6.72 -2.50
CA ALA A 11 -4.01 -7.61 -2.99
C ALA A 11 -5.06 -7.91 -1.90
N ARG A 12 -4.64 -8.06 -0.63
CA ARG A 12 -5.56 -8.16 0.51
C ARG A 12 -6.34 -6.88 0.74
N LEU A 13 -5.71 -5.71 0.67
CA LEU A 13 -6.41 -4.42 0.76
C LEU A 13 -7.45 -4.24 -0.34
N ALA A 14 -7.21 -4.78 -1.54
CA ALA A 14 -8.18 -4.79 -2.63
C ALA A 14 -9.37 -5.72 -2.34
N ALA A 15 -9.13 -6.88 -1.72
CA ALA A 15 -10.15 -7.89 -1.43
C ALA A 15 -10.92 -7.67 -0.12
N ASP A 16 -10.36 -6.95 0.85
CA ASP A 16 -10.94 -6.74 2.18
C ASP A 16 -11.17 -5.23 2.46
N PRO A 17 -12.41 -4.74 2.32
CA PRO A 17 -12.76 -3.35 2.61
C PRO A 17 -12.49 -2.95 4.06
N ALA A 18 -12.69 -3.84 5.04
CA ALA A 18 -12.47 -3.51 6.45
C ALA A 18 -10.98 -3.33 6.76
N LEU A 19 -10.13 -4.17 6.15
CA LEU A 19 -8.68 -3.99 6.21
C LEU A 19 -8.24 -2.69 5.52
N ARG A 20 -8.86 -2.36 4.38
CA ARG A 20 -8.61 -1.09 3.69
C ARG A 20 -8.96 0.11 4.55
N ASP A 21 -10.12 0.12 5.18
CA ASP A 21 -10.55 1.19 6.09
C ASP A 21 -9.59 1.32 7.29
N LYS A 22 -9.08 0.19 7.80
CA LYS A 22 -8.08 0.18 8.86
C LYS A 22 -6.76 0.83 8.44
N VAL A 23 -6.27 0.54 7.22
CA VAL A 23 -5.07 1.18 6.67
C VAL A 23 -5.32 2.63 6.28
N HIS A 24 -6.54 2.96 5.83
CA HIS A 24 -6.94 4.33 5.51
C HIS A 24 -6.89 5.23 6.76
N ALA A 25 -7.30 4.69 7.91
CA ALA A 25 -7.26 5.37 9.21
C ALA A 25 -5.85 5.45 9.84
N ALA A 26 -4.82 4.85 9.24
CA ALA A 26 -3.48 4.85 9.80
C ALA A 26 -2.85 6.26 9.76
N ASN A 27 -2.36 6.75 10.89
CA ASN A 27 -1.76 8.07 11.02
C ASN A 27 -0.37 8.17 10.37
N GLY A 28 0.25 7.02 10.11
CA GLY A 28 1.59 6.97 9.58
C GLY A 28 2.08 5.57 9.27
N LEU A 29 3.28 5.54 8.72
CA LEU A 29 3.86 4.33 8.15
C LEU A 29 4.08 3.19 9.15
N ASP A 30 4.40 3.52 10.39
CA ASP A 30 4.63 2.53 11.44
C ASP A 30 3.34 1.74 11.75
N GLU A 31 2.19 2.41 11.73
CA GLU A 31 0.88 1.77 11.88
C GLU A 31 0.54 0.89 10.68
N VAL A 32 0.85 1.34 9.45
CA VAL A 32 0.68 0.52 8.24
C VAL A 32 1.50 -0.78 8.30
N VAL A 33 2.76 -0.69 8.73
CA VAL A 33 3.64 -1.85 8.91
C VAL A 33 3.11 -2.78 10.00
N ALA A 34 2.60 -2.24 11.11
CA ALA A 34 1.98 -3.04 12.16
C ALA A 34 0.73 -3.78 11.64
N ILE A 35 -0.14 -3.09 10.90
CA ILE A 35 -1.33 -3.70 10.28
C ILE A 35 -0.94 -4.82 9.31
N ALA A 36 0.06 -4.60 8.45
CA ALA A 36 0.55 -5.64 7.54
C ALA A 36 1.09 -6.87 8.31
N ALA A 37 1.81 -6.64 9.41
CA ALA A 37 2.33 -7.72 10.24
C ALA A 37 1.21 -8.56 10.88
N GLU A 38 0.10 -7.93 11.31
CA GLU A 38 -1.09 -8.63 11.80
C GLU A 38 -1.73 -9.54 10.72
N GLN A 39 -1.58 -9.19 9.44
CA GLN A 39 -2.06 -10.00 8.31
C GLN A 39 -1.06 -11.11 7.90
N GLY A 40 0.05 -11.26 8.63
CA GLY A 40 1.12 -12.20 8.34
C GLY A 40 2.13 -11.70 7.30
N ASP A 41 1.99 -10.46 6.80
CA ASP A 41 2.95 -9.83 5.90
C ASP A 41 3.99 -9.07 6.72
N THR A 42 5.20 -9.61 6.83
CA THR A 42 6.30 -8.83 7.39
C THR A 42 6.79 -7.87 6.30
N ILE A 43 6.54 -6.57 6.48
CA ILE A 43 6.99 -5.49 5.59
C ILE A 43 7.92 -4.57 6.38
N SER A 44 9.13 -4.31 5.86
CA SER A 44 10.04 -3.39 6.55
C SER A 44 9.68 -1.96 6.18
N LYS A 45 9.71 -1.05 7.15
CA LYS A 45 9.46 0.38 6.94
C LYS A 45 10.31 0.96 5.80
N THR A 46 11.60 0.59 5.77
CA THR A 46 12.55 1.10 4.76
C THR A 46 12.26 0.56 3.36
N THR A 47 11.85 -0.72 3.25
CA THR A 47 11.42 -1.31 1.98
C THR A 47 10.17 -0.62 1.47
N LEU A 48 9.16 -0.43 2.34
CA LEU A 48 7.93 0.23 1.97
C LEU A 48 8.18 1.66 1.48
N LEU A 49 9.02 2.45 2.15
CA LEU A 49 9.39 3.80 1.69
C LEU A 49 10.07 3.79 0.31
N ARG A 50 11.04 2.90 0.10
CA ARG A 50 11.79 2.86 -1.17
C ARG A 50 10.92 2.45 -2.34
N GLU A 51 10.12 1.39 -2.16
CA GLU A 51 9.23 0.92 -3.21
C GLU A 51 8.12 1.95 -3.47
N GLN A 52 7.57 2.59 -2.44
CA GLN A 52 6.56 3.63 -2.61
C GLN A 52 7.14 4.82 -3.37
N ALA A 53 8.32 5.31 -2.99
CA ALA A 53 8.96 6.42 -3.68
C ALA A 53 9.21 6.10 -5.16
N ARG A 54 9.63 4.87 -5.45
CA ARG A 54 9.81 4.41 -6.83
C ARG A 54 8.49 4.35 -7.59
N ALA A 55 7.45 3.76 -7.01
CA ALA A 55 6.15 3.63 -7.66
C ALA A 55 5.49 4.99 -7.90
N VAL A 56 5.59 5.92 -6.94
CA VAL A 56 5.10 7.30 -7.10
C VAL A 56 5.82 8.01 -8.25
N ALA A 57 7.13 7.83 -8.41
CA ALA A 57 7.88 8.43 -9.52
C ALA A 57 7.48 7.89 -10.91
N GLU A 58 6.90 6.69 -10.96
CA GLU A 58 6.42 6.04 -12.19
C GLU A 58 4.91 6.28 -12.43
N THR A 59 4.20 6.90 -11.48
CA THR A 59 2.73 7.09 -11.52
C THR A 59 2.37 8.46 -12.10
N PRO A 60 1.40 8.56 -13.04
CA PRO A 60 0.96 9.85 -13.56
C PRO A 60 0.35 10.77 -12.49
N ASP A 61 0.60 12.08 -12.60
CA ASP A 61 0.16 13.08 -11.61
C ASP A 61 -1.35 13.03 -11.29
N HIS A 62 -2.20 12.83 -12.30
CA HIS A 62 -3.66 12.76 -12.10
C HIS A 62 -4.13 11.55 -11.27
N HIS A 63 -3.33 10.47 -11.19
CA HIS A 63 -3.59 9.37 -10.26
C HIS A 63 -3.11 9.70 -8.84
N LEU A 64 -2.06 10.52 -8.71
CA LEU A 64 -1.51 10.95 -7.43
C LEU A 64 -2.41 11.98 -6.72
N GLU A 65 -3.08 12.83 -7.48
CA GLU A 65 -4.04 13.82 -6.95
C GLU A 65 -5.19 13.18 -6.13
N GLY A 66 -5.53 11.93 -6.43
CA GLY A 66 -6.58 11.18 -5.71
C GLY A 66 -6.14 10.56 -4.39
N ILE A 67 -4.85 10.61 -4.03
CA ILE A 67 -4.32 9.97 -2.82
C ILE A 67 -4.63 10.83 -1.59
N ASN A 68 -5.48 10.32 -0.69
CA ASN A 68 -5.84 10.99 0.56
C ASN A 68 -5.38 10.21 1.81
N SER A 69 -4.87 9.00 1.64
CA SER A 69 -4.46 8.11 2.71
C SER A 69 -3.34 7.17 2.27
N TRP A 70 -2.76 6.45 3.24
CA TRP A 70 -1.82 5.37 2.93
C TRP A 70 -2.48 4.19 2.19
N ALA A 71 -3.75 3.89 2.45
CA ALA A 71 -4.48 2.86 1.72
C ALA A 71 -4.58 3.23 0.23
N ASP A 72 -4.93 4.48 -0.08
CA ASP A 72 -5.01 4.96 -1.46
C ASP A 72 -3.65 4.94 -2.12
N ALA A 73 -2.61 5.42 -1.42
CA ALA A 73 -1.24 5.45 -1.93
C ALA A 73 -0.73 4.05 -2.29
N LEU A 74 -1.01 3.06 -1.43
CA LEU A 74 -0.65 1.66 -1.67
C LEU A 74 -1.45 1.06 -2.83
N MET A 75 -2.75 1.35 -2.91
CA MET A 75 -3.61 0.86 -3.99
C MET A 75 -3.24 1.46 -5.34
N VAL A 76 -2.92 2.75 -5.41
CA VAL A 76 -2.45 3.41 -6.63
C VAL A 76 -1.09 2.86 -7.08
N CYS A 77 -0.16 2.65 -6.13
CA CYS A 77 1.21 2.25 -6.46
C CYS A 77 1.41 0.75 -6.66
N PHE A 78 0.62 -0.09 -6.00
CA PHE A 78 0.82 -1.54 -5.95
C PHE A 78 -0.46 -2.34 -6.06
N GLY A 79 -1.63 -1.70 -6.05
CA GLY A 79 -2.88 -2.37 -6.29
C GLY A 79 -2.84 -2.96 -7.69
N ALA A 80 -3.42 -4.15 -7.83
CA ALA A 80 -3.66 -4.69 -9.15
C ALA A 80 -4.49 -3.64 -9.90
N THR A 81 -3.85 -2.89 -10.78
CA THR A 81 -4.58 -2.16 -11.80
C THR A 81 -5.37 -3.24 -12.52
N ASP A 82 -6.69 -3.18 -12.51
CA ASP A 82 -7.49 -3.86 -13.51
C ASP A 82 -6.97 -3.34 -14.86
N LYS A 83 -6.00 -4.07 -15.40
CA LYS A 83 -5.60 -4.04 -16.79
C LYS A 83 -6.21 -5.30 -17.38
N ASP A 84 -7.52 -5.23 -17.59
CA ASP A 84 -8.13 -5.74 -18.81
C ASP A 84 -8.50 -4.53 -19.68
#